data_AF-A0A522SZ89-F1
#
_entry.id   AF-A0A522SZ89-F1
#
_cell.length_a   1.000
_cell.length_b   1.000
_cell.length_c   1.000
_cell.angle_alpha   90.00
_cell.angle_beta   90.00
_cell.angle_gamma   90.00
#
_symmetry.space_group_name_H-M   'P 1'
#
loop_
_entity.id
_entity.type
_entity.pdbx_description
1 polymer ?
#
loop_
_entity_poly.entity_id
_entity_poly.type
_entity_poly.pdbx_seq_one_letter_code
_entity_poly.pdbx_strand_id
1 'polypeptide(L)'
;MPRCLYIFLDEAGDFAFSQKGTRYFIVGSITAERPFPVYPKLTELKYHLAEQGTDLEYFHASENAQAVRNRVFGIIQEHLDGIRIDTTIVEKRKTGPALQSPEKFYPRMLGYHLEFILRQYRLTDYASVIVYTDQIPIQRNREAVKKAIKQSLAKLLPDGIAFQILHHDSKSNFQLQVADYCTWAVYRKWARHDERSYRLIAPAIRSEFDIFQTGTRLYY
;
A
#
# COMPACT_ATOMS: atom_id res chain seq x y z
N MET A 1 17.47 5.03 -20.60
CA MET A 1 17.81 5.04 -19.17
C MET A 1 17.54 3.66 -18.61
N PRO A 2 18.35 3.15 -17.67
CA PRO A 2 18.06 1.88 -17.00
C PRO A 2 16.70 1.94 -16.30
N ARG A 3 15.93 0.84 -16.36
CA ARG A 3 14.60 0.76 -15.73
C ARG A 3 14.74 0.65 -14.22
N CYS A 4 13.83 1.29 -13.49
CA CYS A 4 13.78 1.27 -12.05
C CYS A 4 12.35 0.96 -11.61
N LEU A 5 12.19 -0.09 -10.81
CA LEU A 5 10.90 -0.46 -10.24
C LEU A 5 10.69 0.31 -8.94
N TYR A 6 9.61 1.06 -8.85
CA TYR A 6 9.18 1.72 -7.63
C TYR A 6 8.06 0.93 -6.98
N ILE A 7 8.14 0.73 -5.67
CA ILE A 7 7.11 0.07 -4.86
C ILE A 7 6.72 1.03 -3.75
N PHE A 8 5.46 1.47 -3.72
CA PHE A 8 4.89 2.33 -2.70
C PHE A 8 3.96 1.49 -1.83
N LEU A 9 4.28 1.36 -0.56
CA LEU A 9 3.54 0.54 0.39
C LEU A 9 2.63 1.40 1.26
N ASP A 10 1.46 0.86 1.57
CA ASP A 10 0.49 1.42 2.51
C ASP A 10 -0.25 0.31 3.26
N GLU A 11 -0.90 0.64 4.39
CA GLU A 11 -1.69 -0.31 5.17
C GLU A 11 -3.05 0.23 5.61
N ALA A 12 -4.04 -0.67 5.66
CA ALA A 12 -5.36 -0.36 6.20
C ALA A 12 -5.80 -1.37 7.27
N GLY A 13 -6.38 -0.85 8.35
CA GLY A 13 -6.79 -1.62 9.52
C GLY A 13 -5.94 -1.29 10.76
N ASP A 14 -6.29 -1.89 11.89
CA ASP A 14 -5.58 -1.69 13.16
C ASP A 14 -4.90 -2.98 13.63
N PHE A 15 -4.01 -2.83 14.61
CA PHE A 15 -3.32 -3.95 15.26
C PHE A 15 -4.08 -4.56 16.46
N ALA A 16 -5.34 -4.19 16.70
CA ALA A 16 -6.15 -4.79 17.74
C ALA A 16 -6.72 -6.14 17.28
N PHE A 17 -6.12 -7.24 17.74
CA PHE A 17 -6.61 -8.60 17.52
C PHE A 17 -7.70 -8.95 18.54
N SER A 18 -8.87 -8.32 18.39
CA SER A 18 -10.05 -8.55 19.22
C SER A 18 -11.33 -8.26 18.47
N GLN A 19 -12.49 -8.62 19.02
CA GLN A 19 -13.80 -8.33 18.42
C GLN A 19 -14.06 -6.82 18.23
N LYS A 20 -13.37 -5.96 19.01
CA LYS A 20 -13.48 -4.49 18.92
C LYS A 20 -12.56 -3.90 17.84
N GLY A 21 -11.54 -4.63 17.40
CA GLY A 21 -10.68 -4.20 16.32
C GLY A 21 -11.35 -4.36 14.96
N THR A 22 -10.77 -3.72 13.96
CA THR A 22 -11.11 -3.95 12.54
C THR A 22 -11.10 -5.44 12.19
N ARG A 23 -11.93 -5.87 11.23
CA ARG A 23 -11.98 -7.30 10.85
C ARG A 23 -10.74 -7.72 10.06
N TYR A 24 -10.29 -6.84 9.17
CA TYR A 24 -9.19 -7.09 8.26
C TYR A 24 -8.02 -6.16 8.58
N PHE A 25 -6.82 -6.65 8.31
CA PHE A 25 -5.64 -5.83 8.09
C PHE A 25 -5.19 -6.07 6.65
N ILE A 26 -4.93 -5.01 5.91
CA ILE A 26 -4.53 -5.07 4.51
C ILE A 26 -3.19 -4.39 4.37
N VAL A 27 -2.23 -5.09 3.75
CA VAL A 27 -1.02 -4.47 3.20
C VAL A 27 -1.29 -4.27 1.72
N GLY A 28 -1.25 -3.03 1.27
CA GLY A 28 -1.40 -2.68 -0.14
C GLY A 28 -0.12 -2.11 -0.71
N SER A 29 -0.01 -2.18 -2.03
CA SER A 29 1.06 -1.51 -2.74
C SER A 29 0.61 -0.99 -4.09
N ILE A 30 1.36 0.01 -4.54
CA ILE A 30 1.42 0.39 -5.94
C ILE A 30 2.83 0.15 -6.44
N THR A 31 2.91 -0.47 -7.60
CA THR A 31 4.15 -0.62 -8.36
C THR A 31 4.09 0.21 -9.64
N ALA A 32 5.16 0.92 -9.94
CA ALA A 32 5.23 1.85 -11.06
C ALA A 32 6.67 2.04 -11.56
N GLU A 33 6.80 2.59 -12.77
CA GLU A 33 8.05 3.08 -13.34
C GLU A 33 7.89 4.57 -13.67
N ARG A 34 9.01 5.28 -13.88
CA ARG A 34 8.94 6.67 -14.34
C ARG A 34 8.56 6.73 -15.83
N PRO A 35 7.82 7.76 -16.27
CA PRO A 35 7.38 8.95 -15.52
C PRO A 35 6.15 8.71 -14.61
N PHE A 36 5.88 9.64 -13.68
CA PHE A 36 4.70 9.61 -12.82
C PHE A 36 3.69 10.68 -13.25
N PRO A 37 2.76 10.40 -14.19
CA PRO A 37 1.86 11.40 -14.76
C PRO A 37 0.84 11.96 -13.75
N VAL A 38 0.56 11.20 -12.68
CA VAL A 38 -0.35 11.60 -11.59
C VAL A 38 0.16 12.80 -10.79
N TYR A 39 1.49 12.98 -10.68
CA TYR A 39 2.11 14.03 -9.86
C TYR A 39 1.64 15.44 -10.21
N PRO A 40 1.80 15.94 -11.46
CA PRO A 40 1.36 17.29 -11.81
C PRO A 40 -0.15 17.47 -11.61
N LYS A 41 -0.97 16.45 -11.87
CA LYS A 41 -2.43 16.53 -11.71
C LYS A 41 -2.85 16.69 -10.25
N LEU A 42 -2.23 15.94 -9.34
CA LEU A 42 -2.48 16.08 -7.90
C LEU A 42 -1.95 17.40 -7.33
N THR A 43 -0.82 17.89 -7.85
CA THR A 43 -0.34 19.25 -7.53
C THR A 43 -1.38 20.30 -7.90
N GLU A 44 -1.87 20.30 -9.14
CA GLU A 44 -2.90 21.24 -9.61
C GLU A 44 -4.20 21.13 -8.80
N LEU A 45 -4.60 19.91 -8.43
CA LEU A 45 -5.78 19.69 -7.59
C LEU A 45 -5.62 20.35 -6.21
N LYS A 46 -4.45 20.29 -5.58
CA LYS A 46 -4.23 20.96 -4.29
C LYS A 46 -4.45 22.46 -4.38
N TYR A 47 -3.92 23.11 -5.41
CA TYR A 47 -4.10 24.55 -5.60
C TYR A 47 -5.56 24.90 -5.89
N HIS A 48 -6.25 24.15 -6.75
CA HIS A 48 -7.69 24.34 -6.96
C HIS A 48 -8.51 24.20 -5.67
N LEU A 49 -8.16 23.27 -4.80
CA LEU A 49 -8.85 23.09 -3.51
C LEU A 49 -8.57 24.26 -2.56
N ALA A 50 -7.33 24.76 -2.53
CA ALA A 50 -6.95 25.93 -1.74
C ALA A 50 -7.68 27.20 -2.21
N GLU A 51 -7.80 27.42 -3.53
CA GLU A 51 -8.57 28.52 -4.13
C GLU A 51 -10.06 28.46 -3.76
N GLN A 52 -10.58 27.25 -3.52
CA GLN A 52 -11.95 27.01 -3.05
C GLN A 52 -12.09 27.10 -1.51
N GLY A 53 -11.04 27.47 -0.80
CA GLY A 53 -11.03 27.61 0.67
C GLY A 53 -10.92 26.29 1.43
N THR A 54 -10.49 25.21 0.78
CA THR A 54 -10.23 23.93 1.46
C THR A 54 -8.82 23.94 2.06
N ASP A 55 -8.74 23.88 3.39
CA ASP A 55 -7.47 23.71 4.10
C ASP A 55 -7.03 22.24 4.07
N LEU A 56 -6.13 21.89 3.15
CA LEU A 56 -5.67 20.52 2.92
C LEU A 56 -4.14 20.46 2.77
N GLU A 57 -3.45 19.93 3.79
CA GLU A 57 -1.99 19.75 3.74
C GLU A 57 -1.58 18.65 2.75
N TYR A 58 -2.28 17.52 2.72
CA TYR A 58 -2.04 16.38 1.83
C TYR A 58 -3.31 15.53 1.65
N PHE A 59 -3.31 14.65 0.65
CA PHE A 59 -4.42 13.73 0.42
C PHE A 59 -4.26 12.49 1.32
N HIS A 60 -5.34 12.13 2.02
CA HIS A 60 -5.42 10.92 2.85
C HIS A 60 -6.86 10.40 2.81
N ALA A 61 -7.07 9.19 2.28
CA ALA A 61 -8.37 8.71 1.85
C ALA A 61 -9.40 8.64 2.99
N SER A 62 -8.99 8.23 4.19
CA SER A 62 -9.88 8.19 5.36
C SER A 62 -10.30 9.58 5.86
N GLU A 63 -9.41 10.57 5.77
CA GLU A 63 -9.61 11.91 6.36
C GLU A 63 -10.25 12.88 5.38
N ASN A 64 -9.97 12.71 4.09
CA ASN A 64 -10.45 13.62 3.06
C ASN A 64 -11.98 13.58 2.94
N ALA A 65 -12.59 14.73 2.68
CA ALA A 65 -14.02 14.81 2.41
C ALA A 65 -14.38 14.01 1.14
N GLN A 66 -15.64 13.59 1.03
CA GLN A 66 -16.09 12.78 -0.11
C GLN A 66 -15.88 13.48 -1.46
N ALA A 67 -16.10 14.80 -1.52
CA ALA A 67 -15.87 15.57 -2.73
C ALA A 67 -14.38 15.56 -3.16
N VAL A 68 -13.45 15.67 -2.20
CA VAL A 68 -12.01 15.56 -2.45
C VAL A 68 -11.66 14.15 -2.91
N ARG A 69 -12.17 13.12 -2.24
CA ARG A 69 -11.96 11.72 -2.66
C ARG A 69 -12.37 11.49 -4.12
N ASN A 70 -13.53 12.00 -4.52
CA ASN A 70 -14.01 11.84 -5.90
C ASN A 70 -13.03 12.45 -6.92
N ARG A 71 -12.49 13.64 -6.63
CA ARG A 71 -11.52 14.32 -7.51
C ARG A 71 -10.19 13.56 -7.58
N VAL A 72 -9.69 13.07 -6.44
CA VAL A 72 -8.45 12.28 -6.40
C VAL A 72 -8.63 10.96 -7.17
N PHE A 73 -9.70 10.20 -6.91
CA PHE A 73 -9.97 8.97 -7.65
C PHE A 73 -10.16 9.20 -9.15
N GLY A 74 -10.77 10.32 -9.56
CA GLY A 74 -10.86 10.69 -10.98
C GLY A 74 -9.48 10.80 -11.63
N ILE A 75 -8.54 11.49 -10.98
CA ILE A 75 -7.16 11.59 -11.48
C ILE A 75 -6.47 10.22 -11.51
N ILE A 76 -6.62 9.40 -10.47
CA ILE A 76 -6.02 8.05 -10.42
C ILE A 76 -6.57 7.19 -11.57
N GLN A 77 -7.88 7.26 -11.81
CA GLN A 77 -8.56 6.49 -12.85
C GLN A 77 -8.05 6.82 -14.27
N GLU A 78 -7.68 8.07 -14.53
CA GLU A 78 -7.10 8.51 -15.81
C GLU A 78 -5.68 7.97 -16.07
N HIS A 79 -5.00 7.45 -15.04
CA HIS A 79 -3.58 7.07 -15.08
C HIS A 79 -3.31 5.65 -14.57
N LEU A 80 -4.31 4.76 -14.66
CA LEU A 80 -4.21 3.37 -14.20
C LEU A 80 -3.21 2.53 -14.99
N ASP A 81 -2.96 2.88 -16.26
CA ASP A 81 -2.02 2.18 -17.14
C ASP A 81 -0.57 2.26 -16.67
N GLY A 82 -0.23 3.32 -15.93
CA GLY A 82 1.10 3.55 -15.36
C GLY A 82 1.34 2.87 -14.01
N ILE A 83 0.35 2.19 -13.45
CA ILE A 83 0.44 1.59 -12.11
C ILE A 83 -0.11 0.17 -12.07
N ARG A 84 0.41 -0.61 -11.13
CA ARG A 84 -0.14 -1.92 -10.76
C ARG A 84 -0.41 -1.94 -9.26
N ILE A 85 -1.59 -2.40 -8.89
CA ILE A 85 -2.05 -2.49 -7.50
C ILE A 85 -2.08 -3.95 -7.06
N ASP A 86 -1.44 -4.25 -5.94
CA ASP A 86 -1.46 -5.56 -5.31
C ASP A 86 -1.83 -5.38 -3.83
N THR A 87 -2.62 -6.31 -3.28
CA THR A 87 -2.98 -6.29 -1.86
C THR A 87 -2.87 -7.68 -1.23
N THR A 88 -2.42 -7.72 0.02
CA THR A 88 -2.50 -8.90 0.88
C THR A 88 -3.57 -8.64 1.94
N ILE A 89 -4.60 -9.48 1.94
CA ILE A 89 -5.75 -9.40 2.83
C ILE A 89 -5.54 -10.36 3.99
N VAL A 90 -5.66 -9.85 5.22
CA VAL A 90 -5.51 -10.64 6.44
C VAL A 90 -6.78 -10.54 7.27
N GLU A 91 -7.57 -11.61 7.32
CA GLU A 91 -8.66 -11.73 8.29
C GLU A 91 -8.06 -11.97 9.69
N LYS A 92 -8.07 -10.93 10.54
CA LYS A 92 -7.32 -10.95 11.81
C LYS A 92 -7.76 -12.06 12.77
N ARG A 93 -9.04 -12.44 12.74
CA ARG A 93 -9.59 -13.56 13.54
C ARG A 93 -8.97 -14.91 13.19
N LYS A 94 -8.39 -15.06 12.00
CA LYS A 94 -7.67 -16.26 11.56
C LYS A 94 -6.18 -16.22 11.88
N THR A 95 -5.68 -15.11 12.46
CA THR A 95 -4.27 -14.96 12.83
C THR A 95 -3.97 -15.67 14.15
N GLY A 96 -3.04 -16.63 14.12
CA GLY A 96 -2.61 -17.35 15.31
C GLY A 96 -2.07 -16.43 16.43
N PRO A 97 -2.41 -16.64 17.71
CA PRO A 97 -2.02 -15.79 18.84
C PRO A 97 -0.52 -15.50 18.92
N ALA A 98 0.33 -16.47 18.56
CA ALA A 98 1.77 -16.31 18.55
C ALA A 98 2.28 -15.23 17.57
N LEU A 99 1.48 -14.88 16.56
CA LEU A 99 1.77 -13.88 15.53
C LEU A 99 1.07 -12.54 15.78
N GLN A 100 0.10 -12.45 16.70
CA GLN A 100 -0.75 -11.26 16.89
C GLN A 100 -0.03 -10.05 17.49
N SER A 101 1.16 -10.22 18.09
CA SER A 101 1.96 -9.08 18.53
C SER A 101 2.35 -8.21 17.33
N PRO A 102 2.10 -6.88 17.33
CA PRO A 102 2.42 -5.99 16.20
C PRO A 102 3.88 -6.13 15.72
N GLU A 103 4.81 -6.35 16.65
CA GLU A 103 6.25 -6.58 16.44
C GLU A 103 6.54 -7.75 15.48
N LYS A 104 5.68 -8.77 15.49
CA LYS A 104 5.84 -9.99 14.68
C LYS A 104 4.90 -9.97 13.48
N PHE A 105 3.65 -9.56 13.71
CA PHE A 105 2.61 -9.52 12.70
C PHE A 105 3.03 -8.66 11.52
N TYR A 106 3.39 -7.40 11.80
CA TYR A 106 3.58 -6.40 10.76
C TYR A 106 4.77 -6.72 9.86
N PRO A 107 6.00 -6.99 10.37
CA PRO A 107 7.11 -7.37 9.50
C PRO A 107 6.85 -8.66 8.71
N ARG A 108 6.09 -9.61 9.27
CA ARG A 108 5.74 -10.87 8.59
C ARG A 108 4.78 -10.62 7.42
N MET A 109 3.71 -9.86 7.63
CA MET A 109 2.74 -9.56 6.58
C MET A 109 3.37 -8.71 5.47
N LEU A 110 4.18 -7.72 5.84
CA LEU A 110 4.90 -6.89 4.88
C LEU A 110 5.89 -7.70 4.04
N GLY A 111 6.66 -8.59 4.68
CA GLY A 111 7.58 -9.49 3.98
C GLY A 111 6.85 -10.41 3.01
N TYR A 112 5.73 -11.02 3.41
CA TYR A 112 4.91 -11.83 2.51
C TYR A 112 4.36 -11.04 1.33
N HIS A 113 3.89 -9.82 1.56
CA HIS A 113 3.38 -8.96 0.50
C HIS A 113 4.47 -8.60 -0.51
N LEU A 114 5.64 -8.17 -0.03
CA LEU A 114 6.79 -7.87 -0.90
C LEU A 114 7.29 -9.09 -1.65
N GLU A 115 7.40 -10.24 -0.97
CA GLU A 115 7.82 -11.48 -1.63
C GLU A 115 6.84 -11.88 -2.74
N PHE A 116 5.54 -11.71 -2.50
CA PHE A 116 4.51 -11.97 -3.49
C PHE A 116 4.67 -11.06 -4.71
N ILE A 117 4.81 -9.75 -4.52
CA ILE A 117 4.95 -8.77 -5.62
C ILE A 117 6.20 -9.05 -6.44
N LEU A 118 7.35 -9.16 -5.79
CA LEU A 118 8.64 -9.28 -6.47
C LEU A 118 8.72 -10.52 -7.36
N ARG A 119 8.04 -11.62 -6.98
CA ARG A 119 7.94 -12.84 -7.80
C ARG A 119 7.14 -12.67 -9.08
N GLN A 120 6.35 -11.60 -9.19
CA GLN A 120 5.53 -11.30 -10.37
C GLN A 120 6.30 -10.48 -11.40
N TYR A 121 7.53 -10.05 -11.09
CA TYR A 121 8.39 -9.26 -11.95
C TYR A 121 9.57 -10.09 -12.44
N ARG A 122 9.96 -9.89 -13.70
CA ARG A 122 11.27 -10.33 -14.19
C ARG A 122 12.31 -9.34 -13.70
N LEU A 123 12.79 -9.54 -12.47
CA LEU A 123 13.65 -8.57 -11.77
C LEU A 123 14.92 -8.20 -12.54
N THR A 124 15.45 -9.11 -13.37
CA THR A 124 16.61 -8.84 -14.25
C THR A 124 16.38 -7.74 -15.30
N ASP A 125 15.13 -7.31 -15.52
CA ASP A 125 14.81 -6.18 -16.40
C ASP A 125 15.06 -4.82 -15.76
N TYR A 126 15.30 -4.79 -14.45
CA TYR A 126 15.44 -3.59 -13.64
C TYR A 126 16.87 -3.45 -13.15
N ALA A 127 17.41 -2.23 -13.23
CA ALA A 127 18.70 -1.92 -12.64
C ALA A 127 18.60 -1.72 -11.12
N SER A 128 17.44 -1.28 -10.64
CA SER A 128 17.18 -1.11 -9.21
C SER A 128 15.71 -1.25 -8.83
N VAL A 129 15.50 -1.61 -7.56
CA VAL A 129 14.19 -1.61 -6.90
C VAL A 129 14.20 -0.58 -5.76
N ILE A 130 13.27 0.37 -5.79
CA ILE A 130 13.14 1.40 -4.77
C ILE A 130 11.82 1.19 -4.04
N VAL A 131 11.90 0.92 -2.75
CA VAL A 131 10.74 0.68 -1.89
C VAL A 131 10.51 1.90 -1.01
N TYR A 132 9.34 2.51 -1.14
CA TYR A 132 8.84 3.56 -0.26
C TYR A 132 7.84 2.98 0.73
N THR A 133 7.98 3.36 1.99
CA THR A 133 6.93 3.17 3.00
C THR A 133 6.61 4.53 3.63
N ASP A 134 5.38 4.68 4.12
CA ASP A 134 5.05 5.80 5.01
C ASP A 134 5.70 5.62 6.40
N GLN A 135 5.43 6.56 7.32
CA GLN A 135 5.76 6.45 8.72
C GLN A 135 5.22 5.16 9.30
N ILE A 136 6.14 4.25 9.62
CA ILE A 136 5.82 3.00 10.30
C ILE A 136 5.07 3.32 11.60
N PRO A 137 3.83 2.82 11.78
CA PRO A 137 2.98 3.16 12.93
C PRO A 137 3.60 2.72 14.26
N ILE A 138 4.54 1.77 14.21
CA ILE A 138 5.17 1.18 15.38
C ILE A 138 6.58 1.77 15.54
N GLN A 139 6.68 2.94 16.20
CA GLN A 139 7.97 3.61 16.46
C GLN A 139 9.02 2.68 17.08
N ARG A 140 8.60 1.74 17.95
CA ARG A 140 9.49 0.74 18.58
C ARG A 140 10.04 -0.33 17.63
N ASN A 141 9.49 -0.50 16.42
CA ASN A 141 9.85 -1.61 15.51
C ASN A 141 10.29 -1.18 14.12
N ARG A 142 10.64 0.09 13.91
CA ARG A 142 11.18 0.57 12.61
C ARG A 142 12.31 -0.32 12.09
N GLU A 143 13.21 -0.76 12.97
CA GLU A 143 14.33 -1.63 12.59
C GLU A 143 13.91 -3.06 12.24
N ALA A 144 12.91 -3.63 12.92
CA ALA A 144 12.38 -4.96 12.58
C ALA A 144 11.71 -4.96 11.20
N VAL A 145 10.99 -3.89 10.88
CA VAL A 145 10.33 -3.68 9.59
C VAL A 145 11.36 -3.51 8.48
N LYS A 146 12.34 -2.61 8.67
CA LYS A 146 13.49 -2.46 7.77
C LYS A 146 14.19 -3.79 7.52
N LYS A 147 14.43 -4.56 8.58
CA LYS A 147 15.06 -5.87 8.49
C LYS A 147 14.21 -6.84 7.65
N ALA A 148 12.90 -6.90 7.86
CA ALA A 148 12.02 -7.76 7.07
C ALA A 148 11.97 -7.38 5.59
N ILE A 149 11.89 -6.09 5.27
CA ILE A 149 11.96 -5.59 3.89
C ILE A 149 13.31 -5.97 3.28
N LYS A 150 14.42 -5.68 3.98
CA LYS A 150 15.78 -5.99 3.52
C LYS A 150 15.98 -7.49 3.29
N GLN A 151 15.48 -8.34 4.19
CA GLN A 151 15.54 -9.79 4.05
C GLN A 151 14.73 -10.27 2.84
N SER A 152 13.53 -9.72 2.62
CA SER A 152 12.69 -10.07 1.47
C SER A 152 13.35 -9.68 0.15
N LEU A 153 13.94 -8.48 0.09
CA LEU A 153 14.68 -7.99 -1.07
C LEU A 153 15.95 -8.82 -1.32
N ALA A 154 16.78 -9.03 -0.30
CA ALA A 154 18.02 -9.81 -0.43
C ALA A 154 17.79 -11.28 -0.81
N LYS A 155 16.63 -11.84 -0.43
CA LYS A 155 16.25 -13.22 -0.77
C LYS A 155 15.80 -13.36 -2.23
N LEU A 156 15.24 -12.31 -2.83
CA LEU A 156 14.57 -12.40 -4.14
C LEU A 156 15.28 -11.67 -5.26
N LEU A 157 16.06 -10.64 -4.95
CA LEU A 157 16.80 -9.90 -5.96
C LEU A 157 18.00 -10.72 -6.44
N PRO A 158 18.18 -10.87 -7.77
CA PRO A 158 19.40 -11.40 -8.34
C PRO A 158 20.64 -10.60 -7.93
N ASP A 159 21.80 -11.27 -7.96
CA ASP A 159 23.09 -10.62 -7.73
C ASP A 159 23.29 -9.41 -8.66
N GLY A 160 23.74 -8.30 -8.10
CA GLY A 160 24.00 -7.06 -8.84
C GLY A 160 22.81 -6.10 -8.96
N ILE A 161 21.59 -6.49 -8.58
CA ILE A 161 20.45 -5.56 -8.56
C ILE A 161 20.47 -4.76 -7.25
N ALA A 162 20.62 -3.44 -7.37
CA ALA A 162 20.58 -2.56 -6.22
C ALA A 162 19.15 -2.39 -5.70
N PHE A 163 19.01 -2.23 -4.38
CA PHE A 163 17.75 -1.80 -3.80
C PHE A 163 17.93 -0.71 -2.76
N GLN A 164 16.89 0.11 -2.62
CA GLN A 164 16.82 1.15 -1.62
C GLN A 164 15.48 1.10 -0.90
N ILE A 165 15.51 1.34 0.42
CA ILE A 165 14.31 1.46 1.24
C ILE A 165 14.27 2.89 1.76
N LEU A 166 13.18 3.58 1.47
CA LEU A 166 12.96 4.99 1.81
C LEU A 166 11.72 5.10 2.70
N HIS A 167 11.90 5.70 3.87
CA HIS A 167 10.83 5.91 4.84
C HIS A 167 10.51 7.40 4.88
N HIS A 168 9.46 7.79 4.16
CA HIS A 168 9.09 9.19 3.99
C HIS A 168 7.68 9.38 4.50
N ASP A 169 7.38 10.54 5.06
CA ASP A 169 6.01 10.93 5.36
C ASP A 169 5.22 11.00 4.05
N SER A 170 4.02 10.40 3.99
CA SER A 170 3.15 10.38 2.81
C SER A 170 2.88 11.78 2.27
N LYS A 171 2.89 12.82 3.10
CA LYS A 171 2.75 14.22 2.65
C LYS A 171 3.85 14.70 1.70
N SER A 172 5.01 14.04 1.70
CA SER A 172 6.14 14.35 0.83
C SER A 172 6.09 13.68 -0.55
N ASN A 173 5.16 12.72 -0.75
CA ASN A 173 5.17 11.87 -1.93
C ASN A 173 3.74 11.52 -2.38
N PHE A 174 3.32 12.02 -3.54
CA PHE A 174 1.99 11.73 -4.06
C PHE A 174 1.76 10.26 -4.40
N GLN A 175 2.78 9.47 -4.73
CA GLN A 175 2.59 8.04 -4.96
C GLN A 175 2.34 7.26 -3.67
N LEU A 176 2.85 7.72 -2.52
CA LEU A 176 2.41 7.18 -1.22
C LEU A 176 0.94 7.51 -0.97
N GLN A 177 0.47 8.71 -1.32
CA GLN A 177 -0.95 9.09 -1.19
C GLN A 177 -1.85 8.33 -2.18
N VAL A 178 -1.38 8.05 -3.40
CA VAL A 178 -2.10 7.20 -4.35
C VAL A 178 -2.17 5.76 -3.81
N ALA A 179 -1.09 5.25 -3.19
CA ALA A 179 -1.07 3.95 -2.53
C ALA A 179 -2.09 3.87 -1.39
N ASP A 180 -2.15 4.88 -0.53
CA ASP A 180 -3.19 5.03 0.51
C ASP A 180 -4.61 4.95 -0.09
N TYR A 181 -4.88 5.74 -1.13
CA TYR A 181 -6.20 5.72 -1.79
C TYR A 181 -6.56 4.34 -2.35
N CYS A 182 -5.60 3.63 -2.93
CA CYS A 182 -5.83 2.32 -3.52
C CYS A 182 -6.05 1.25 -2.43
N THR A 183 -5.20 1.23 -1.41
CA THR A 183 -5.34 0.32 -0.26
C THR A 183 -6.65 0.58 0.48
N TRP A 184 -7.01 1.84 0.70
CA TRP A 184 -8.27 2.24 1.33
C TRP A 184 -9.48 1.76 0.53
N ALA A 185 -9.46 1.90 -0.80
CA ALA A 185 -10.57 1.44 -1.65
C ALA A 185 -10.77 -0.08 -1.56
N VAL A 186 -9.70 -0.86 -1.55
CA VAL A 186 -9.77 -2.31 -1.34
C VAL A 186 -10.25 -2.63 0.07
N TYR A 187 -9.74 -1.92 1.09
CA TYR A 187 -10.21 -2.08 2.46
C TYR A 187 -11.71 -1.81 2.63
N ARG A 188 -12.25 -0.79 1.98
CA ARG A 188 -13.69 -0.48 2.00
C ARG A 188 -14.54 -1.61 1.42
N LYS A 189 -14.11 -2.20 0.30
CA LYS A 189 -14.76 -3.38 -0.28
C LYS A 189 -14.79 -4.53 0.72
N TRP A 190 -13.65 -4.89 1.30
CA TRP A 190 -13.55 -6.04 2.21
C TRP A 190 -14.26 -5.82 3.55
N ALA A 191 -14.07 -4.65 4.15
CA ALA A 191 -14.56 -4.36 5.50
C ALA A 191 -16.04 -3.97 5.54
N ARG A 192 -16.57 -3.37 4.46
CA ARG A 192 -17.91 -2.75 4.46
C ARG A 192 -18.76 -3.06 3.22
N HIS A 193 -18.28 -3.91 2.31
CA HIS A 193 -18.95 -4.16 1.03
C HIS A 193 -19.19 -2.88 0.19
N ASP A 194 -18.37 -1.86 0.42
CA ASP A 194 -18.43 -0.59 -0.33
C ASP A 194 -17.44 -0.63 -1.48
N GLU A 195 -17.97 -0.89 -2.68
CA GLU A 195 -17.17 -1.03 -3.89
C GLU A 195 -17.02 0.25 -4.71
N ARG A 196 -17.59 1.39 -4.27
CA ARG A 196 -17.70 2.57 -5.14
C ARG A 196 -16.33 3.04 -5.65
N SER A 197 -15.36 3.18 -4.74
CA SER A 197 -14.00 3.57 -5.11
C SER A 197 -13.19 2.40 -5.67
N TYR A 198 -13.43 1.18 -5.19
CA TYR A 198 -12.78 -0.03 -5.68
C TYR A 198 -12.99 -0.21 -7.19
N ARG A 199 -14.22 0.01 -7.68
CA ARG A 199 -14.54 -0.11 -9.11
C ARG A 199 -13.77 0.88 -9.99
N LEU A 200 -13.40 2.04 -9.46
CA LEU A 200 -12.64 3.05 -10.20
C LEU A 200 -11.19 2.61 -10.45
N ILE A 201 -10.61 1.83 -9.54
CA ILE A 201 -9.22 1.37 -9.62
C ILE A 201 -9.08 -0.09 -10.08
N ALA A 202 -10.20 -0.83 -10.15
CA ALA A 202 -10.24 -2.26 -10.47
C ALA A 202 -9.41 -2.65 -11.71
N PRO A 203 -9.35 -1.87 -12.81
CA PRO A 203 -8.51 -2.20 -13.96
C PRO A 203 -7.01 -2.34 -13.66
N ALA A 204 -6.50 -1.65 -12.63
CA ALA A 204 -5.10 -1.74 -12.20
C ALA A 204 -4.87 -2.76 -11.07
N ILE A 205 -5.93 -3.33 -10.49
CA ILE A 205 -5.81 -4.35 -9.44
C ILE A 205 -5.37 -5.66 -10.07
N ARG A 206 -4.14 -6.07 -9.77
CA ARG A 206 -3.58 -7.34 -10.24
C ARG A 206 -3.78 -8.47 -9.25
N SER A 207 -3.85 -8.17 -7.95
CA SER A 207 -4.10 -9.18 -6.93
C SER A 207 -4.78 -8.64 -5.67
N GLU A 208 -5.62 -9.51 -5.11
CA GLU A 208 -6.16 -9.42 -3.76
C GLU A 208 -5.94 -10.77 -3.07
N PHE A 209 -4.79 -10.93 -2.43
CA PHE A 209 -4.37 -12.20 -1.87
C PHE A 209 -4.87 -12.37 -0.44
N ASP A 210 -5.96 -13.12 -0.24
CA ASP A 210 -6.40 -13.57 1.08
C ASP A 210 -5.45 -14.66 1.61
N ILE A 211 -4.57 -14.27 2.53
CA ILE A 211 -3.55 -15.17 3.07
C ILE A 211 -4.13 -16.34 3.88
N PHE A 212 -5.39 -16.22 4.31
CA PHE A 212 -6.11 -17.24 5.07
C PHE A 212 -7.35 -17.75 4.33
N GLN A 213 -7.36 -17.71 2.99
CA GLN A 213 -8.50 -18.14 2.18
C GLN A 213 -8.98 -19.56 2.53
N THR A 214 -8.05 -20.48 2.75
CA THR A 214 -8.33 -21.88 3.13
C THR A 214 -8.39 -22.11 4.64
N GLY A 215 -8.09 -21.09 5.44
CA GLY A 215 -8.08 -21.18 6.90
C GLY A 215 -9.47 -21.14 7.49
N THR A 216 -9.83 -22.12 8.31
CA THR A 216 -11.15 -22.21 8.97
C THR A 216 -11.11 -21.89 10.46
N ARG A 217 -9.92 -21.86 11.07
CA ARG A 217 -9.76 -21.63 12.51
C ARG A 217 -9.92 -20.15 12.86
N LEU A 218 -10.79 -19.86 13.83
CA LEU A 218 -10.99 -18.54 14.41
C LEU A 218 -10.45 -18.50 15.85
N TYR A 219 -9.86 -17.38 16.24
CA TYR A 219 -9.24 -17.19 17.56
C TYR A 219 -10.03 -16.26 18.49
N TYR A 220 -10.96 -15.46 17.96
CA TYR A 220 -11.85 -14.57 18.73
C TYR A 220 -13.09 -14.14 17.94
#